data_AF-A0A848ZE40-F1
#
_entry.id   AF-A0A848ZE40-F1
#
_cell.length_a   1.000
_cell.length_b   1.000
_cell.length_c   1.000
_cell.angle_alpha   90.00
_cell.angle_beta   90.00
_cell.angle_gamma   90.00
#
_symmetry.space_group_name_H-M   'P 1'
#
loop_
_entity.id
_entity.type
_entity.pdbx_description
1 polymer ?
#
loop_
_entity_poly.entity_id
_entity_poly.type
_entity_poly.pdbx_seq_one_letter_code
_entity_poly.pdbx_strand_id
1 'polypeptide(L)' 'MAQRAQASGRLAFRAALLFFSLYVLNVLVGKVSVMAGASIPVHAGDVPEFLLLLAAIICFVIAALAREAAR' A
#
# COMPACT_ATOMS: atom_id res chain seq x y z
N MET A 1 9.00 -24.47 12.84
CA MET A 1 9.25 -23.05 12.46
C MET A 1 8.43 -22.57 11.26
N ALA A 2 8.02 -23.44 10.32
CA ALA A 2 7.22 -23.09 9.13
C ALA A 2 5.84 -22.45 9.41
N GLN A 3 5.18 -22.80 10.51
CA GLN A 3 3.83 -22.31 10.83
C GLN A 3 3.75 -20.81 11.20
N ARG A 4 4.85 -20.23 11.72
CA ARG A 4 4.94 -18.78 12.00
C ARG A 4 5.11 -17.95 10.72
N ALA A 5 5.78 -18.48 9.70
CA ALA A 5 5.96 -17.81 8.41
C ALA A 5 4.64 -17.68 7.64
N GLN A 6 3.77 -18.69 7.72
CA GLN A 6 2.49 -18.72 7.00
C GLN A 6 1.43 -17.78 7.59
N ALA A 7 1.41 -17.59 8.92
CA ALA A 7 0.56 -16.59 9.57
C ALA A 7 1.00 -15.15 9.22
N SER A 8 2.32 -14.92 9.17
CA SER A 8 2.90 -13.63 8.76
C SER A 8 2.64 -13.31 7.29
N GLY A 9 2.67 -14.27 6.36
CA GLY A 9 2.42 -14.02 4.94
C GLY A 9 1.00 -13.50 4.67
N ARG A 10 0.00 -14.03 5.37
CA ARG A 10 -1.39 -13.58 5.25
C ARG A 10 -1.61 -12.19 5.87
N LEU A 11 -0.91 -11.88 6.96
CA LEU A 11 -0.93 -10.56 7.59
C LEU A 11 -0.22 -9.52 6.70
N ALA A 12 0.93 -9.87 6.12
CA ALA A 12 1.69 -9.03 5.18
C ALA A 12 0.87 -8.70 3.93
N PHE A 13 0.13 -9.68 3.39
CA PHE A 13 -0.77 -9.44 2.26
C PHE A 13 -1.91 -8.49 2.62
N ARG A 14 -2.53 -8.65 3.81
CA ARG A 14 -3.56 -7.72 4.30
C ARG A 14 -3.01 -6.31 4.51
N ALA A 15 -1.78 -6.19 5.04
CA ALA A 15 -1.11 -4.90 5.19
C ALA A 15 -0.82 -4.24 3.83
N ALA A 16 -0.32 -5.00 2.85
CA ALA A 16 -0.10 -4.51 1.49
C ALA A 16 -1.39 -4.00 0.84
N LEU A 17 -2.49 -4.75 1.00
CA LEU A 17 -3.80 -4.37 0.47
C LEU A 17 -4.34 -3.11 1.15
N LEU A 18 -4.12 -2.95 2.46
CA LEU A 18 -4.49 -1.75 3.20
C LEU A 18 -3.69 -0.53 2.72
N PHE A 19 -2.36 -0.63 2.63
CA PHE A 19 -1.51 0.47 2.16
C PHE A 19 -1.83 0.86 0.72
N PHE A 20 -2.07 -0.12 -0.15
CA PHE A 20 -2.49 0.12 -1.52
C PHE A 20 -3.85 0.84 -1.59
N SER A 21 -4.82 0.42 -0.76
CA SER A 21 -6.13 1.08 -0.71
C SER A 21 -6.03 2.52 -0.21
N LEU A 22 -5.20 2.78 0.81
CA LEU A 22 -4.91 4.14 1.29
C LEU A 22 -4.25 4.99 0.20
N TYR A 23 -3.34 4.42 -0.57
CA TYR A 23 -2.72 5.10 -1.72
C TYR A 23 -3.75 5.47 -2.78
N VAL A 24 -4.60 4.53 -3.18
CA VAL A 24 -5.67 4.79 -4.17
C VAL A 24 -6.62 5.88 -3.68
N LEU A 25 -7.02 5.84 -2.41
CA LEU A 25 -7.85 6.89 -1.82
C LEU A 25 -7.16 8.26 -1.85
N ASN A 26 -5.86 8.34 -1.51
CA ASN A 26 -5.11 9.59 -1.56
C ASN A 26 -5.04 10.16 -2.99
N VAL A 27 -4.76 9.31 -3.98
CA VAL A 27 -4.71 9.70 -5.39
C VAL A 27 -6.08 10.18 -5.87
N LEU A 28 -7.17 9.50 -5.51
CA LEU A 28 -8.53 9.91 -5.87
C LEU A 28 -8.90 11.25 -5.24
N VAL A 29 -8.58 11.45 -3.95
CA VAL A 29 -8.82 12.72 -3.25
C VAL A 29 -8.03 13.85 -3.90
N GLY A 30 -6.74 13.64 -4.18
CA GLY A 30 -5.90 14.61 -4.88
C GLY A 30 -6.46 14.97 -6.25
N LYS A 31 -6.86 13.96 -7.04
CA LYS A 31 -7.43 14.15 -8.37
C LYS A 31 -8.76 14.91 -8.34
N VAL A 32 -9.66 14.57 -7.40
CA VAL A 32 -10.93 15.31 -7.21
C VAL A 32 -10.65 16.75 -6.78
N SER A 33 -9.66 16.98 -5.92
CA SER A 33 -9.27 18.34 -5.49
C SER A 33 -8.80 19.19 -6.66
N VAL A 34 -7.95 18.64 -7.53
CA VAL A 34 -7.48 19.31 -8.76
C VAL A 34 -8.65 19.58 -9.71
N MET A 35 -9.57 18.62 -9.91
CA MET A 35 -10.72 18.81 -10.79
C MET A 35 -11.76 19.80 -10.25
N ALA A 36 -11.91 19.89 -8.93
CA ALA A 36 -12.85 20.79 -8.27
C ALA A 36 -12.32 22.23 -8.13
N GLY A 37 -11.05 22.49 -8.49
CA GLY A 37 -10.40 23.79 -8.28
C GLY A 37 -10.26 24.17 -6.79
N ALA A 38 -10.56 23.25 -5.89
CA ALA A 38 -10.47 23.44 -4.45
C ALA A 38 -9.07 23.08 -4.00
N SER A 39 -8.34 24.02 -3.40
CA SER A 39 -7.08 23.78 -2.71
C SER A 39 -7.36 23.09 -1.38
N ILE A 40 -7.70 21.80 -1.41
CA ILE A 40 -7.89 21.01 -0.19
C ILE A 40 -6.50 20.74 0.40
N PRO A 41 -6.19 21.18 1.63
CA PRO A 41 -4.87 21.00 2.25
C PRO A 41 -4.56 19.55 2.64
N VAL A 42 -5.47 18.62 2.34
CA VAL A 42 -5.37 17.18 2.63
C VAL A 42 -4.91 16.42 1.38
N HIS A 43 -3.95 16.96 0.65
CA HIS A 43 -3.21 16.22 -0.36
C HIS A 43 -1.81 15.98 0.21
N ALA A 44 -1.53 14.73 0.58
CA ALA A 44 -0.16 14.32 0.78
C ALA A 44 0.51 14.46 -0.59
N GLY A 45 1.39 15.45 -0.76
CA GLY A 45 2.02 15.74 -2.06
C GLY A 45 2.84 14.56 -2.62
N ASP A 46 3.57 14.79 -3.71
CA ASP A 46 4.16 13.71 -4.52
C ASP A 46 5.07 12.74 -3.73
N VAL A 47 5.82 13.25 -2.74
CA VAL A 47 6.79 12.46 -1.96
C VAL A 47 6.12 11.44 -1.02
N PRO A 48 5.18 11.81 -0.14
CA PRO A 48 4.47 10.83 0.69
C PRO A 48 3.62 9.82 -0.12
N GLU A 49 3.04 10.21 -1.25
CA GLU A 49 2.38 9.25 -2.17
C GLU A 49 3.35 8.19 -2.69
N PHE A 50 4.54 8.63 -3.14
CA PHE A 50 5.57 7.74 -3.62
C PHE A 50 6.05 6.77 -2.53
N LEU A 51 6.27 7.26 -1.31
CA LEU A 51 6.68 6.44 -0.16
C LEU A 51 5.61 5.42 0.24
N LEU A 52 4.32 5.80 0.18
CA LEU A 52 3.21 4.90 0.48
C LEU A 52 3.10 3.77 -0.54
N LEU A 53 3.25 4.09 -1.83
CA LEU A 53 3.27 3.09 -2.90
C LEU A 53 4.49 2.16 -2.79
N LEU A 54 5.67 2.73 -2.48
CA LEU A 54 6.90 1.97 -2.26
C LEU A 54 6.73 0.96 -1.12
N ALA A 55 6.17 1.38 0.01
CA ALA A 55 5.88 0.50 1.13
C ALA A 55 4.89 -0.61 0.76
N ALA A 56 3.83 -0.28 0.02
CA ALA A 56 2.84 -1.26 -0.46
C ALA A 56 3.48 -2.34 -1.35
N ILE A 57 4.34 -1.94 -2.30
CA ILE A 57 5.05 -2.86 -3.20
C ILE A 57 6.03 -3.74 -2.43
N ILE A 58 6.80 -3.20 -1.48
CA ILE A 58 7.73 -3.99 -0.66
C ILE A 58 6.96 -5.06 0.13
N CYS A 59 5.86 -4.69 0.80
CA CYS A 59 5.02 -5.66 1.53
C CYS A 59 4.44 -6.73 0.61
N PHE A 60 4.02 -6.36 -0.60
CA PHE A 60 3.49 -7.30 -1.59
C PHE A 60 4.57 -8.29 -2.07
N VAL A 61 5.77 -7.81 -2.40
CA VAL A 61 6.89 -8.66 -2.84
C VAL A 61 7.29 -9.64 -1.73
N ILE A 62 7.40 -9.19 -0.48
CA ILE A 62 7.68 -10.07 0.66
C ILE A 62 6.62 -11.16 0.80
N ALA A 63 5.33 -10.80 0.67
CA ALA A 63 4.24 -11.76 0.74
C ALA A 63 4.27 -12.78 -0.43
N ALA A 64 4.63 -12.34 -1.64
CA ALA A 64 4.80 -13.21 -2.80
C ALA A 64 5.96 -14.18 -2.61
N LEU A 65 7.15 -13.70 -2.21
CA LEU A 65 8.32 -14.54 -1.95
C LEU A 65 8.09 -15.53 -0.81
N ALA A 66 7.40 -15.12 0.26
CA ALA A 66 7.04 -16.02 1.36
C ALA A 66 6.09 -17.13 0.90
N ARG A 67 5.20 -16.86 -0.06
CA ARG A 67 4.31 -17.86 -0.65
C ARG A 67 5.08 -18.84 -1.54
N GLU A 68 6.05 -18.35 -2.30
CA GLU A 68 6.91 -19.19 -3.13
C GLU A 68 7.84 -20.06 -2.30
N ALA A 69 8.44 -19.54 -1.23
CA ALA A 69 9.29 -20.32 -0.31
C ALA A 69 8.52 -21.36 0.54
N ALA A 70 7.20 -21.26 0.58
CA ALA A 70 6.34 -22.25 1.24
C ALA A 70 5.89 -23.38 0.30
N ARG A 71 6.18 -23.28 -1.01
CA ARG A 71 6.07 -24.39 -1.97
C ARG A 71 7.37 -25.19 -2.00
#